data_AF-A0A1Q6EL97-F1
#
_entry.id   AF-A0A1Q6EL97-F1
#
_cell.length_a   1.000
_cell.length_b   1.000
_cell.length_c   1.000
_cell.angle_alpha   90.00
_cell.angle_beta   90.00
_cell.angle_gamma   90.00
#
_symmetry.space_group_name_H-M   'P 1'
#
loop_
_entity.id
_entity.type
_entity.pdbx_description
1 polymer ?
#
loop_
_entity_poly.entity_id
_entity_poly.type
_entity_poly.pdbx_seq_one_letter_code
_entity_poly.pdbx_strand_id
1 'polypeptide(L)'
;MTTTRTRYNKSKIMRNAWYLKRANASMTFSACLRKAWRNEKLAVMTAIIENRLMEESKVAEWHPLANVPADYYGNSRTYYGD
;
A
#
# COMPACT_ATOMS: atom_id res chain seq x y z
N MET A 1 -21.83 8.77 -10.18
CA MET A 1 -20.48 8.35 -9.76
C MET A 1 -19.85 7.51 -10.88
N THR A 2 -18.98 8.10 -11.70
CA THR A 2 -18.23 7.35 -12.72
C THR A 2 -17.15 6.55 -12.01
N THR A 3 -17.38 5.26 -11.80
CA THR A 3 -16.35 4.35 -11.31
C THR A 3 -15.27 4.26 -12.40
N THR A 4 -14.22 5.07 -12.28
CA THR A 4 -13.02 4.94 -13.11
C THR A 4 -12.40 3.58 -12.77
N ARG A 5 -12.84 2.55 -13.50
CA ARG A 5 -12.23 1.23 -13.47
C ARG A 5 -10.78 1.46 -13.87
N THR A 6 -9.86 1.51 -12.91
CA THR A 6 -8.42 1.66 -13.16
C THR A 6 -7.97 0.43 -13.92
N ARG A 7 -8.06 0.48 -15.25
CA ARG A 7 -7.69 -0.63 -16.11
C ARG A 7 -6.16 -0.61 -16.18
N TYR A 8 -5.55 -1.72 -15.79
CA TYR A 8 -4.12 -1.92 -15.98
C TYR A 8 -3.74 -1.66 -17.45
N ASN A 9 -2.71 -0.83 -17.67
CA ASN A 9 -2.24 -0.52 -19.02
C ASN A 9 -1.45 -1.70 -19.59
N LYS A 10 -2.13 -2.59 -20.31
CA LYS A 10 -1.55 -3.81 -20.90
C LYS A 10 -0.34 -3.51 -21.80
N SER A 11 -0.42 -2.46 -22.62
CA SER A 11 0.67 -2.08 -23.52
C SER A 11 1.93 -1.64 -22.76
N LYS A 12 1.75 -0.90 -21.66
CA LYS A 12 2.84 -0.51 -20.75
C LYS A 12 3.48 -1.72 -20.08
N ILE A 13 2.68 -2.67 -19.60
CA ILE A 13 3.16 -3.93 -19.00
C ILE A 13 4.03 -4.71 -19.99
N MET A 14 3.56 -4.87 -21.23
CA MET A 14 4.29 -5.60 -22.27
C MET A 14 5.61 -4.92 -22.63
N ARG A 15 5.61 -3.59 -22.76
CA ARG A 15 6.82 -2.82 -23.05
C ARG A 15 7.84 -2.92 -21.91
N ASN A 16 7.39 -2.82 -20.65
CA ASN A 16 8.26 -2.97 -19.48
C ASN A 16 8.84 -4.39 -19.36
N ALA A 17 8.03 -5.42 -19.65
CA ALA A 17 8.51 -6.80 -19.69
C ALA A 17 9.59 -6.99 -20.78
N TRP A 18 9.40 -6.37 -21.95
CA TRP A 18 10.38 -6.41 -23.03
C TRP A 18 11.69 -5.71 -22.65
N TYR A 19 11.63 -4.52 -22.03
CA TYR A 19 12.83 -3.84 -21.53
C TYR A 19 13.56 -4.66 -20.47
N LEU A 20 12.84 -5.28 -19.54
CA LEU A 20 13.44 -6.17 -18.53
C LEU A 20 14.15 -7.36 -19.18
N LYS A 21 13.57 -7.96 -20.22
CA LYS A 21 14.19 -9.07 -20.97
C LYS A 21 15.43 -8.61 -21.74
N ARG A 22 15.39 -7.40 -22.31
CA ARG A 22 16.53 -6.81 -23.02
C ARG A 22 17.68 -6.50 -22.06
N ALA A 23 17.39 -5.98 -20.87
CA ALA A 23 18.39 -5.67 -19.86
C ALA A 23 18.94 -6.92 -19.14
N ASN A 24 18.12 -7.99 -19.02
CA ASN A 24 18.48 -9.21 -18.32
C ASN A 24 18.32 -10.42 -19.24
N ALA A 25 19.38 -10.74 -19.98
CA ALA A 25 19.38 -11.84 -20.95
C ALA A 25 19.06 -13.22 -20.29
N SER A 26 19.51 -13.41 -19.05
CA SER A 26 19.33 -14.64 -18.26
C SER A 26 17.88 -14.90 -17.81
N MET A 27 17.04 -13.87 -17.75
CA MET A 27 15.64 -14.04 -17.33
C MET A 27 14.77 -14.53 -18.48
N THR A 28 13.86 -15.47 -18.20
CA THR A 28 12.83 -15.88 -19.17
C THR A 28 11.81 -14.75 -19.34
N PHE A 29 11.25 -14.63 -20.56
CA PHE A 29 10.26 -13.58 -20.84
C PHE A 29 9.04 -13.66 -19.91
N SER A 30 8.60 -14.87 -19.55
CA SER A 30 7.49 -15.08 -18.60
C SER A 30 7.80 -14.56 -17.19
N ALA A 31 9.07 -14.61 -16.75
CA ALA A 31 9.50 -14.02 -15.48
C ALA A 31 9.50 -12.48 -15.57
N CYS A 32 9.98 -11.91 -16.67
CA CYS A 32 9.92 -10.46 -16.91
C CYS A 32 8.48 -9.94 -16.95
N LEU A 33 7.56 -10.69 -17.58
CA LEU A 33 6.14 -10.35 -17.63
C LEU A 33 5.49 -10.37 -16.25
N ARG A 34 5.75 -11.40 -15.45
CA ARG A 34 5.28 -11.49 -14.06
C ARG A 34 5.79 -10.34 -13.20
N LYS A 35 7.06 -9.94 -13.37
CA LYS A 35 7.67 -8.80 -12.67
C LYS A 35 7.02 -7.48 -13.06
N ALA A 36 6.89 -7.21 -14.37
CA ALA A 36 6.24 -6.00 -14.87
C ALA A 36 4.76 -5.90 -14.42
N TRP A 37 4.04 -7.02 -14.39
CA TRP A 37 2.66 -7.08 -13.91
C TRP A 37 2.53 -6.73 -12.42
N ARG A 38 3.42 -7.25 -11.57
CA ARG A 38 3.45 -6.91 -10.13
C ARG A 38 3.73 -5.42 -9.92
N ASN A 39 4.67 -4.85 -10.67
CA ASN A 39 5.00 -3.43 -10.57
C ASN A 39 3.80 -2.53 -10.94
N GLU A 40 3.07 -2.85 -12.01
CA GLU A 40 1.89 -2.08 -12.41
C GLU A 40 0.72 -2.23 -11.43
N LYS A 41 0.58 -3.40 -10.79
CA LYS A 41 -0.40 -3.57 -9.70
C LYS A 41 -0.11 -2.64 -8.52
N LEU A 42 1.15 -2.58 -8.10
CA LEU A 42 1.57 -1.69 -7.02
C LEU A 42 1.38 -0.22 -7.41
N ALA A 43 1.80 0.18 -8.61
CA ALA A 43 1.62 1.55 -9.10
C ALA A 43 0.14 1.98 -9.18
N VAL A 44 -0.76 1.06 -9.54
CA VAL A 44 -2.20 1.34 -9.52
C VAL A 44 -2.72 1.47 -8.09
N MET A 45 -2.27 0.60 -7.17
CA MET A 45 -2.66 0.70 -5.75
C MET A 45 -2.16 2.00 -5.11
N THR A 46 -0.90 2.39 -5.36
CA THR A 46 -0.35 3.65 -4.85
C THR A 46 -1.11 4.84 -5.41
N ALA A 47 -1.40 4.85 -6.71
CA ALA A 47 -2.19 5.92 -7.31
C ALA A 47 -3.61 5.98 -6.72
N ILE A 48 -4.26 4.84 -6.44
CA ILE A 48 -5.58 4.82 -5.79
C ILE A 48 -5.51 5.41 -4.37
N ILE A 49 -4.46 5.08 -3.61
CA ILE A 49 -4.25 5.61 -2.25
C ILE A 49 -3.99 7.13 -2.31
N GLU A 50 -3.08 7.58 -3.18
CA GLU A 50 -2.73 9.00 -3.34
C GLU A 50 -3.93 9.83 -3.83
N ASN A 51 -4.70 9.32 -4.79
CA ASN A 51 -5.91 10.01 -5.28
C ASN A 51 -7.04 9.99 -4.24
N ARG A 52 -7.15 8.97 -3.39
CA ARG A 52 -8.06 8.99 -2.23
C ARG A 52 -7.63 10.01 -1.17
N LEU A 53 -6.33 10.10 -0.90
CA LEU A 53 -5.79 11.07 0.05
C LEU A 53 -6.04 12.52 -0.39
N MET A 54 -6.01 12.80 -1.70
CA MET A 54 -6.29 14.14 -2.23
C MET A 54 -7.76 14.55 -2.19
N GLU A 55 -8.71 13.62 -2.32
CA GLU A 55 -10.15 13.95 -2.31
C GLU A 55 -10.74 14.08 -0.89
N GLU A 56 -10.12 13.46 0.13
CA GLU A 56 -10.68 13.42 1.49
C GLU A 56 -9.94 14.31 2.50
N SER A 57 -9.04 15.19 2.07
CA SER A 57 -8.40 16.15 2.99
C SER A 57 -9.23 17.43 3.14
N LYS A 58 -10.50 17.27 3.57
CA LYS A 58 -11.20 18.31 4.33
C LYS A 58 -11.05 17.97 5.81
N VAL A 59 -10.06 18.61 6.43
CA VAL A 59 -9.95 18.84 7.89
C VAL A 59 -10.19 17.59 8.74
N ALA A 60 -9.17 16.73 8.87
CA ALA A 60 -9.01 16.02 10.13
C ALA A 60 -8.30 16.99 11.08
N GLU A 61 -9.10 17.82 11.76
CA GLU A 61 -8.67 18.54 12.96
C GLU A 61 -8.07 17.51 13.91
N TRP A 62 -6.78 17.70 14.25
CA TRP A 62 -6.12 16.87 15.25
C TRP A 62 -6.85 17.09 16.57
N HIS A 63 -7.69 16.15 16.99
CA HIS A 63 -8.16 16.08 18.36
C HIS A 63 -7.11 15.33 19.19
N PRO A 64 -6.28 15.99 20.01
CA PRO A 64 -5.46 15.29 20.97
C PRO A 64 -6.41 14.55 21.91
N LEU A 65 -6.24 13.22 22.00
CA LEU A 65 -7.00 12.38 22.91
C LEU A 65 -6.95 13.00 24.31
N ALA A 66 -8.13 13.42 24.76
CA ALA A 66 -8.37 13.96 26.07
C ALA A 66 -7.92 12.96 27.15
N ASN A 67 -7.08 13.46 28.05
CA ASN A 67 -6.96 13.09 29.46
C ASN A 67 -7.19 11.63 29.82
N VAL A 68 -6.14 10.80 29.71
CA VAL A 68 -5.99 9.68 30.64
C VAL A 68 -5.20 10.23 31.85
N PRO A 69 -5.76 10.21 33.08
CA PRO A 69 -5.01 10.56 34.28
C PRO A 69 -3.77 9.67 34.44
N ALA A 70 -2.66 10.26 34.88
CA ALA A 70 -1.35 9.63 35.05
C ALA A 70 -1.28 8.59 36.18
N ASP A 71 -2.43 8.19 36.71
CA ASP A 71 -2.61 7.44 37.96
C ASP A 71 -3.03 5.98 37.72
N TYR A 72 -2.99 5.47 36.48
CA TYR A 72 -3.16 4.04 36.20
C TYR A 72 -1.91 3.20 36.55
N TYR A 73 -1.30 3.49 37.69
CA TYR A 73 -0.38 2.61 38.40
C TYR A 73 -1.04 2.18 39.71
N GLY A 74 -2.00 1.27 39.58
CA GLY A 74 -2.81 0.75 40.68
C GLY A 74 -2.69 -0.75 40.82
N ASN A 75 -1.59 -1.20 41.43
CA ASN A 75 -1.56 -2.31 42.38
C ASN A 75 -2.32 -3.61 42.02
N SER A 76 -1.59 -4.62 41.50
CA SER A 76 -1.89 -6.03 41.82
C SER A 76 -0.61 -6.87 41.76
N ARG A 77 0.22 -6.72 42.80
CA ARG A 77 0.99 -7.85 43.31
C ARG A 77 -0.02 -8.86 43.86
N THR A 78 -0.34 -9.91 43.10
CA THR A 78 -0.91 -11.12 43.70
C THR A 78 -0.43 -12.32 42.91
N TYR A 79 0.71 -12.84 43.38
CA TYR A 79 1.16 -14.20 43.16
C TYR A 79 0.07 -15.15 43.67
N TYR A 80 -0.53 -15.93 42.78
CA TYR A 80 -1.19 -17.17 43.15
C TYR A 80 -0.37 -18.30 42.53
N GLY A 81 0.43 -18.95 43.37
CA GLY A 81 1.02 -20.24 43.05
C GLY A 81 -0.03 -21.33 43.18
N ASP A 82 -0.01 -22.25 42.22
CA ASP A 82 -0.12 -23.70 42.41
C ASP A 82 0.85 -24.35 41.40
#